data_AF-A0A2N5U6F0-F1
#
_entry.id   AF-A0A2N5U6F0-F1
#
_cell.length_a   1.000
_cell.length_b   1.000
_cell.length_c   1.000
_cell.angle_alpha   90.00
_cell.angle_beta   90.00
_cell.angle_gamma   90.00
#
_symmetry.space_group_name_H-M   'P 1'
#
loop_
_entity.id
_entity.type
_entity.pdbx_description
1 polymer ?
#
loop_
_entity_poly.entity_id
_entity_poly.type
_entity_poly.pdbx_seq_one_letter_code
_entity_poly.pdbx_strand_id
1 'polypeptide(L)'
;MRGGDYVLLDEISLADESVLERLNSLFEPERSIILTERGGESLEKMQITAQKSFPIVTTVNSGGDFGKKELSPALRNRFNKI
;
A
#
# COMPACT_ATOMS: atom_id res chain seq x y z
N MET A 1 0.62 4.96 10.25
CA MET A 1 -0.34 3.83 10.27
C MET A 1 -0.92 3.61 11.67
N ARG A 2 -0.10 3.35 12.70
CA ARG A 2 -0.55 3.27 14.11
C ARG A 2 -0.89 4.62 14.75
N GLY A 3 -0.16 5.68 14.40
CA GLY A 3 -0.39 7.04 14.89
C GLY A 3 -1.41 7.85 14.08
N GLY A 4 -1.93 7.30 12.99
CA GLY A 4 -2.88 8.01 12.11
C GLY A 4 -2.26 9.10 11.23
N ASP A 5 -0.93 9.25 11.21
CA ASP A 5 -0.24 10.29 10.43
C ASP A 5 -0.35 10.10 8.91
N TYR A 6 -0.19 11.18 8.16
CA TYR A 6 -0.17 11.14 6.69
C TYR A 6 1.04 10.36 6.19
N VAL A 7 0.83 9.56 5.13
CA VAL A 7 1.92 8.94 4.37
C VAL A 7 1.77 9.27 2.90
N LEU A 8 2.87 9.75 2.32
CA LEU A 8 3.05 9.91 0.88
C LEU A 8 3.91 8.76 0.37
N LEU A 9 3.33 7.95 -0.54
CA LEU A 9 4.05 6.94 -1.30
C LEU A 9 4.44 7.56 -2.65
N ASP A 10 5.68 8.03 -2.74
CA ASP A 10 6.16 8.61 -3.99
C ASP A 10 6.50 7.52 -5.01
N GLU A 11 6.12 7.75 -6.26
CA GLU A 11 6.34 6.90 -7.42
C GLU A 11 6.00 5.42 -7.18
N ILE A 12 4.82 5.14 -6.61
CA ILE A 12 4.43 3.78 -6.20
C ILE A 12 4.53 2.74 -7.33
N SER A 13 4.42 3.17 -8.59
CA SER A 13 4.59 2.33 -9.78
C SER A 13 5.99 1.74 -9.96
N LEU A 14 7.01 2.28 -9.28
CA LEU A 14 8.38 1.78 -9.33
C LEU A 14 8.64 0.66 -8.33
N ALA A 15 7.75 0.45 -7.36
CA ALA A 15 7.88 -0.64 -6.40
C ALA A 15 7.73 -2.00 -7.07
N ASP A 16 8.41 -3.00 -6.52
CA ASP A 16 8.26 -4.38 -6.95
C ASP A 16 6.82 -4.87 -6.75
N GLU A 17 6.37 -5.77 -7.63
CA GLU A 17 5.00 -6.30 -7.60
C GLU A 17 4.67 -6.98 -6.27
N SER A 18 5.64 -7.67 -5.66
CA SER A 18 5.49 -8.28 -4.33
C SER A 18 5.27 -7.27 -3.20
N VAL A 19 5.82 -6.05 -3.32
CA VAL A 19 5.59 -4.96 -2.37
C VAL A 19 4.18 -4.41 -2.56
N LEU A 20 3.77 -4.17 -3.81
CA LEU A 20 2.43 -3.71 -4.14
C LEU A 20 1.35 -4.71 -3.69
N GLU A 21 1.59 -6.00 -3.89
CA GLU A 21 0.72 -7.07 -3.41
C GLU A 21 0.54 -7.04 -1.89
N ARG A 22 1.64 -6.85 -1.15
CA ARG A 22 1.59 -6.71 0.32
C ARG A 22 0.87 -5.46 0.78
N LEU A 23 0.90 -4.39 0.00
CA LEU A 23 0.19 -3.15 0.31
C LEU A 23 -1.30 -3.22 -0.02
N ASN A 24 -1.76 -4.15 -0.87
CA ASN A 24 -3.17 -4.25 -1.23
C ASN A 24 -4.10 -4.32 -0.02
N SER A 25 -3.73 -5.10 1.01
CA SER A 25 -4.54 -5.25 2.23
C SER A 25 -4.66 -3.96 3.05
N LEU A 26 -3.72 -3.03 2.89
CA LEU A 26 -3.80 -1.69 3.49
C LEU A 26 -4.82 -0.80 2.76
N PHE A 27 -5.09 -1.05 1.49
CA PHE A 27 -6.06 -0.32 0.67
C PHE A 27 -7.46 -0.94 0.71
N GLU A 28 -7.62 -2.10 1.35
CA GLU A 28 -8.92 -2.72 1.65
C GLU A 28 -9.61 -2.06 2.86
N PRO A 29 -10.93 -2.28 3.06
CA PRO A 29 -11.66 -1.76 4.22
C PRO A 29 -11.04 -2.12 5.57
N GLU A 30 -10.44 -3.31 5.68
CA GLU A 30 -9.78 -3.80 6.91
C GLU A 30 -8.48 -3.06 7.25
N ARG A 31 -7.85 -2.42 6.25
CA ARG A 31 -6.61 -1.63 6.37
C ARG A 31 -5.52 -2.29 7.22
N SER A 32 -5.28 -3.58 7.01
CA SER A 32 -4.35 -4.36 7.82
C SER A 32 -3.19 -4.90 7.00
N ILE A 33 -2.04 -5.11 7.63
CA ILE A 33 -0.87 -5.75 7.04
C ILE A 33 -0.40 -6.83 8.02
N ILE A 34 -0.04 -8.01 7.51
CA ILE A 34 0.55 -9.09 8.29
C ILE A 34 2.06 -9.11 8.07
N LEU A 35 2.81 -9.00 9.15
CA LEU A 35 4.28 -9.04 9.16
C LEU A 35 4.77 -10.47 9.43
N THR A 36 4.82 -11.27 8.37
CA THR A 36 5.23 -12.68 8.40
C THR A 36 6.66 -12.89 8.90
N GLU A 37 7.52 -11.88 8.76
CA GLU A 37 8.92 -11.91 9.17
C GLU A 37 9.14 -11.88 10.70
N ARG A 38 8.09 -11.59 11.49
CA ARG A 38 8.12 -11.64 12.97
C ARG A 38 7.98 -13.06 13.53
N GLY A 39 8.59 -14.04 12.87
CA GLY A 39 8.36 -15.48 13.12
C GLY A 39 8.31 -15.88 14.60
N GLY A 40 7.35 -16.75 14.94
CA GLY A 40 7.15 -17.25 16.30
C GLY A 40 6.18 -16.42 17.17
N GLU A 41 5.70 -15.28 16.68
CA GLU A 41 4.62 -14.53 17.32
C GLU A 41 3.22 -15.05 16.90
N SER A 42 2.20 -14.77 17.71
CA SER A 42 0.81 -15.07 17.33
C SER A 42 0.35 -14.17 16.18
N LEU A 43 -0.61 -14.65 15.37
CA LEU A 43 -1.18 -13.88 14.26
C LEU A 43 -1.65 -12.49 14.67
N GLU A 44 -2.25 -12.36 15.85
CA GLU A 44 -2.70 -11.08 16.42
C GLU A 44 -1.57 -10.06 16.60
N LYS A 45 -0.36 -10.52 16.96
CA LYS A 45 0.81 -9.65 17.14
C LYS A 45 1.49 -9.31 15.81
N MET A 46 1.39 -10.22 14.84
CA MET A 46 1.95 -10.04 13.50
C MET A 46 1.08 -9.12 12.64
N GLN A 47 -0.21 -9.02 12.93
CA GLN A 47 -1.13 -8.15 12.21
C GLN A 47 -1.07 -6.71 12.74
N ILE A 48 -0.92 -5.76 11.84
CA ILE A 48 -1.02 -4.33 12.14
C ILE A 48 -2.22 -3.77 11.37
N THR A 49 -3.19 -3.23 12.10
CA THR A 49 -4.32 -2.51 11.52
C THR A 49 -4.06 -1.00 11.57
N ALA A 50 -4.27 -0.32 10.45
CA ALA A 50 -4.16 1.13 10.38
C ALA A 50 -5.30 1.83 11.12
N GLN A 51 -5.03 3.01 11.66
CA GLN A 51 -6.11 3.86 12.15
C GLN A 51 -7.05 4.29 11.02
N LYS A 52 -8.33 4.52 11.35
CA LYS A 52 -9.33 4.99 10.38
C LYS A 52 -8.95 6.32 9.73
N SER A 53 -8.25 7.18 10.47
CA SER A 53 -7.76 8.47 9.99
C SER A 53 -6.48 8.38 9.17
N PHE A 54 -5.83 7.21 9.06
CA PHE A 54 -4.55 7.05 8.36
C PHE A 54 -4.70 7.31 6.85
N PRO A 55 -4.32 8.49 6.36
CA PRO A 55 -4.52 8.87 4.97
C PRO A 55 -3.27 8.51 4.16
N ILE A 56 -3.51 7.90 3.00
CA ILE A 56 -2.45 7.49 2.08
C ILE A 56 -2.62 8.30 0.81
N VAL A 57 -1.59 9.05 0.48
CA VAL A 57 -1.46 9.75 -0.80
C VAL A 57 -0.36 9.04 -1.58
N THR A 58 -0.55 8.91 -2.88
CA THR A 58 0.45 8.29 -3.75
C THR A 58 0.63 9.10 -5.01
N THR A 59 1.86 9.14 -5.53
CA THR A 59 2.15 9.68 -6.85
C THR A 59 2.40 8.54 -7.83
N VAL A 60 1.93 8.73 -9.05
CA VAL A 60 2.13 7.77 -10.15
C VAL A 60 2.57 8.57 -11.35
N ASN A 61 3.73 8.22 -11.89
CA ASN A 61 4.16 8.81 -13.14
C ASN A 61 3.21 8.38 -14.26
N SER A 62 2.58 9.35 -14.92
CA SER A 62 1.84 9.12 -16.15
C SER A 62 2.87 9.13 -17.28
N GLY A 63 3.17 7.99 -17.89
CA GLY A 63 4.17 8.00 -18.95
C GLY A 63 4.12 6.81 -19.88
N GLY A 64 4.00 7.12 -21.17
CA GLY A 64 4.36 6.25 -22.30
C GLY A 64 5.86 6.24 -22.60
N ASP A 65 6.71 6.65 -21.65
CA ASP A 65 8.17 6.58 -21.77
C ASP A 65 8.71 5.22 -21.31
N PHE A 66 9.79 4.78 -21.96
CA PHE A 66 10.49 3.53 -21.66
C PHE A 66 10.83 3.39 -20.16
N GLY A 67 10.43 2.27 -19.56
CA GLY A 67 10.73 1.92 -18.18
C GLY A 67 9.69 2.33 -17.13
N LYS A 68 8.66 3.10 -17.50
CA LYS A 68 7.56 3.46 -16.59
C LYS A 68 6.51 2.35 -16.59
N LYS A 69 6.40 1.62 -15.47
CA LYS A 69 5.34 0.62 -15.28
C LYS A 69 4.02 1.31 -14.96
N GLU A 70 2.96 0.88 -15.64
CA GLU A 70 1.62 1.25 -15.25
C GLU A 70 1.17 0.45 -14.02
N LEU A 71 0.46 1.11 -13.10
CA LEU A 71 -0.25 0.38 -12.05
C LEU A 71 -1.31 -0.52 -12.67
N SER A 72 -1.45 -1.73 -12.12
CA SER A 72 -2.52 -2.64 -12.52
C SER A 72 -3.88 -1.97 -12.34
N PRO A 73 -4.88 -2.28 -13.20
CA PRO A 73 -6.23 -1.73 -13.05
C PRO A 73 -6.82 -1.96 -11.66
N ALA A 74 -6.54 -3.13 -11.07
CA ALA A 74 -7.00 -3.49 -9.73
C ALA A 74 -6.47 -2.54 -8.66
N LEU A 75 -5.17 -2.18 -8.71
CA LEU A 75 -4.57 -1.25 -7.76
C LEU A 75 -5.00 0.19 -8.02
N ARG A 76 -5.08 0.61 -9.29
CA ARG A 76 -5.61 1.94 -9.66
C ARG A 76 -7.02 2.17 -9.12
N ASN A 77 -7.89 1.17 -9.17
CA ASN A 77 -9.26 1.25 -8.69
C ASN A 77 -9.38 1.40 -7.15
N ARG A 78 -8.29 1.25 -6.40
CA ARG A 78 -8.27 1.48 -4.94
C ARG A 78 -8.04 2.94 -4.57
N PHE A 79 -7.64 3.78 -5.52
CA PHE A 79 -7.36 5.19 -5.29
C PHE A 79 -8.38 6.08 -6.00
N ASN A 80 -8.68 7.21 -5.39
CA ASN A 80 -9.34 8.31 -6.08
C ASN A 80 -8.27 9.11 -6.81
N LYS A 81 -8.40 9.25 -8.13
CA LYS A 81 -7.51 10.09 -8.93
C LYS A 81 -7.92 11.55 -8.76
N ILE A 82 -6.93 12.41 -8.51
CA ILE A 82 -7.08 13.87 -8.38
C ILE A 82 -6.38 14.52 -9.58
#